data_AF-A0A6B3FG05-F1
#
_entry.id   AF-A0A6B3FG05-F1
#
_cell.length_a   1.000
_cell.length_b   1.000
_cell.length_c   1.000
_cell.angle_alpha   90.00
_cell.angle_beta   90.00
_cell.angle_gamma   90.00
#
_symmetry.space_group_name_H-M   'P 1'
#
loop_
_entity.id
_entity.type
_entity.pdbx_description
1 polymer ?
#
loop_
_entity_poly.entity_id
_entity_poly.type
_entity_poly.pdbx_seq_one_letter_code
_entity_poly.pdbx_strand_id
1 'polypeptide(L)'
;LHVGLDDRVAERTALLTDQLCSPDRWQRIDAVRMSSGLIRAWRGSYAELVRLVGEQLGAAEPRLAEAASHVLEELFGLAAPAADALAARVAADPGAWVKEWASGPPGLGSPVK
;
A
#
# COMPACT_ATOMS: atom_id res chain seq x y z
N LEU A 1 12.19 28.02 8.62
CA LEU A 1 11.75 27.84 7.21
C LEU A 1 11.17 26.42 7.09
N HIS A 2 10.01 26.15 7.69
CA HIS A 2 9.38 24.82 7.71
C HIS A 2 7.85 24.85 7.74
N VAL A 3 7.23 25.94 8.22
CA VAL A 3 5.76 26.08 8.34
C VAL A 3 5.03 25.85 7.00
N GLY A 4 5.47 26.49 5.91
CA GLY A 4 4.77 26.38 4.62
C GLY A 4 4.91 25.04 3.88
N LEU A 5 5.80 24.15 4.33
CA LEU A 5 5.90 22.79 3.78
C LEU A 5 5.08 21.79 4.61
N ASP A 6 5.01 22.01 5.93
CA ASP A 6 4.28 21.16 6.87
C ASP A 6 2.76 21.24 6.65
N ASP A 7 2.22 22.46 6.46
CA ASP A 7 0.79 22.68 6.18
C ASP A 7 0.31 21.91 4.95
N ARG A 8 1.18 21.74 3.94
CA ARG A 8 0.84 21.02 2.69
C ARG A 8 0.92 19.50 2.85
N VAL A 9 1.62 18.97 3.85
CA VAL A 9 1.65 17.51 4.11
C VAL A 9 0.30 17.05 4.62
N ALA A 10 -0.30 17.80 5.55
CA ALA A 10 -1.64 17.52 6.06
C ALA A 10 -2.69 17.57 4.95
N GLU A 11 -2.70 18.63 4.13
CA GLU A 11 -3.61 18.77 2.99
C GLU A 11 -3.46 17.64 1.97
N ARG A 12 -2.22 17.27 1.60
CA ARG A 12 -1.97 16.16 0.66
C ARG A 12 -2.38 14.82 1.24
N THR A 13 -2.16 14.61 2.53
CA THR A 13 -2.59 13.38 3.21
C THR A 13 -4.12 13.27 3.18
N ALA A 14 -4.84 14.35 3.48
CA ALA A 14 -6.30 14.39 3.39
C ALA A 14 -6.79 14.14 1.96
N LEU A 15 -6.19 14.80 0.96
CA LEU A 15 -6.55 14.59 -0.45
C LEU A 15 -6.35 13.13 -0.88
N LEU A 16 -5.21 12.52 -0.55
CA LEU A 16 -4.94 11.12 -0.92
C LEU A 16 -5.87 10.15 -0.18
N THR A 17 -6.22 10.44 1.07
CA THR A 17 -7.20 9.67 1.86
C THR A 17 -8.55 9.68 1.16
N ASP A 18 -9.06 10.85 0.75
CA ASP A 18 -10.33 10.96 0.01
C ASP A 18 -10.27 10.22 -1.34
N GLN A 19 -9.15 10.33 -2.05
CA GLN A 19 -8.96 9.68 -3.35
C GLN A 19 -8.89 8.14 -3.25
N LEU A 20 -8.34 7.59 -2.17
CA LEU A 20 -8.34 6.15 -1.91
C LEU A 20 -9.73 5.59 -1.63
N CYS A 21 -10.65 6.44 -1.16
CA CYS A 21 -12.06 6.12 -0.93
C CYS A 21 -12.96 6.35 -2.16
N SER A 22 -12.40 6.84 -3.27
CA SER A 22 -13.16 7.16 -4.48
C SER A 22 -13.78 5.92 -5.14
N PRO A 23 -14.99 6.02 -5.74
CA PRO A 23 -15.51 4.97 -6.60
C PRO A 23 -14.70 4.78 -7.89
N ASP A 24 -13.89 5.77 -8.29
CA ASP A 24 -13.05 5.67 -9.48
C ASP A 24 -11.75 4.90 -9.19
N ARG A 25 -11.65 3.71 -9.81
CA ARG A 25 -10.47 2.85 -9.70
C ARG A 25 -9.18 3.52 -10.17
N TRP A 26 -9.23 4.41 -11.16
CA TRP A 26 -8.03 5.07 -11.66
C TRP A 26 -7.52 6.11 -10.67
N GLN A 27 -8.43 6.87 -10.07
CA GLN A 27 -8.11 7.78 -8.97
C GLN A 27 -7.49 7.04 -7.78
N ARG A 28 -8.02 5.85 -7.44
CA ARG A 28 -7.43 5.01 -6.38
C ARG A 28 -6.02 4.52 -6.74
N ILE A 29 -5.80 4.06 -7.96
CA ILE A 29 -4.47 3.62 -8.44
C ILE A 29 -3.46 4.76 -8.34
N ASP A 30 -3.84 5.96 -8.77
CA ASP A 30 -2.98 7.14 -8.72
C ASP A 30 -2.70 7.54 -7.26
N ALA A 31 -3.70 7.53 -6.39
CA ALA A 31 -3.54 7.83 -4.98
C ALA A 31 -2.62 6.85 -4.25
N VAL A 32 -2.71 5.54 -4.55
CA VAL A 32 -1.77 4.52 -4.04
C VAL A 32 -0.33 4.89 -4.42
N ARG A 33 -0.08 5.16 -5.70
CA ARG A 33 1.26 5.49 -6.21
C ARG A 33 1.81 6.78 -5.58
N MET A 34 0.98 7.82 -5.47
CA MET A 34 1.39 9.09 -4.89
C MET A 34 1.65 9.00 -3.38
N SER A 35 0.98 8.08 -2.67
CA SER A 35 1.18 7.86 -1.23
C SER A 35 2.60 7.42 -0.88
N SER A 36 3.22 6.52 -1.66
CA SER A 36 4.62 6.11 -1.44
C SER A 36 5.57 7.30 -1.51
N GLY A 37 5.40 8.16 -2.52
CA GLY A 37 6.22 9.36 -2.70
C GLY A 37 6.09 10.34 -1.53
N LEU A 38 4.87 10.57 -1.03
CA LEU A 38 4.62 11.44 0.11
C LEU A 38 5.29 10.91 1.39
N ILE A 39 5.03 9.64 1.72
CA ILE A 39 5.52 9.01 2.96
C ILE A 39 7.05 8.97 3.01
N ARG A 40 7.70 8.70 1.87
CA ARG A 40 9.16 8.59 1.80
C ARG A 40 9.87 9.94 1.79
N ALA A 41 9.24 11.00 1.27
CA ALA A 41 9.86 12.31 1.13
C ALA A 41 9.60 13.24 2.32
N TRP A 42 8.51 13.05 3.05
CA TRP A 42 8.06 13.99 4.10
C TRP A 42 7.74 13.26 5.39
N ARG A 43 8.09 13.85 6.54
CA ARG A 43 7.64 13.34 7.84
C ARG A 43 6.19 13.73 8.07
N GLY A 44 5.42 12.84 8.67
CA GLY A 44 4.01 13.05 8.97
C GLY A 44 3.39 11.83 9.65
N SER A 45 2.15 12.00 10.12
CA SER A 45 1.33 10.87 10.59
C SER A 45 0.59 10.27 9.39
N TYR A 46 1.02 9.08 8.96
CA TYR A 46 0.46 8.41 7.78
C TYR A 46 -0.28 7.12 8.10
N ALA A 47 -0.56 6.84 9.38
CA ALA A 47 -1.14 5.56 9.79
C ALA A 47 -2.45 5.26 9.05
N GLU A 48 -3.35 6.25 8.96
CA GLU A 48 -4.62 6.10 8.25
C GLU A 48 -4.41 5.92 6.74
N LEU A 49 -3.51 6.69 6.14
CA LEU A 49 -3.20 6.58 4.72
C LEU A 49 -2.64 5.19 4.38
N VAL A 50 -1.73 4.66 5.20
CA VAL A 50 -1.16 3.31 5.04
C VAL A 50 -2.24 2.23 5.23
N ARG A 51 -3.13 2.40 6.22
CA ARG A 51 -4.27 1.50 6.43
C ARG A 51 -5.17 1.44 5.19
N LEU A 52 -5.51 2.59 4.61
CA LEU A 52 -6.31 2.67 3.38
C LEU A 52 -5.60 2.08 2.17
N VAL A 53 -4.27 2.24 2.04
CA VAL A 53 -3.48 1.53 1.03
C VAL A 53 -3.57 0.02 1.23
N GLY A 54 -3.54 -0.46 2.47
CA GLY A 54 -3.76 -1.87 2.83
C GLY A 54 -5.10 -2.41 2.35
N GLU A 55 -6.19 -1.67 2.54
CA GLU A 55 -7.53 -2.09 2.09
C GLU A 55 -7.62 -2.33 0.58
N GLN A 56 -6.76 -1.67 -0.21
CA GLN A 56 -6.71 -1.84 -1.66
C GLN A 56 -6.26 -3.25 -2.09
N LEU A 57 -5.60 -4.02 -1.20
CA LEU A 57 -5.21 -5.41 -1.48
C LEU A 57 -6.40 -6.33 -1.76
N GLY A 58 -7.58 -5.98 -1.24
CA GLY A 58 -8.83 -6.71 -1.48
C GLY A 58 -9.62 -6.22 -2.70
N ALA A 59 -9.07 -5.28 -3.50
CA ALA A 59 -9.78 -4.72 -4.64
C ALA A 59 -10.00 -5.78 -5.74
N ALA A 60 -11.19 -5.76 -6.35
CA ALA A 60 -11.50 -6.62 -7.50
C ALA A 60 -10.67 -6.27 -8.76
N GLU A 61 -10.12 -5.06 -8.83
CA GLU A 61 -9.22 -4.62 -9.90
C GLU A 61 -7.78 -5.09 -9.60
N PRO A 62 -7.22 -6.07 -10.34
CA PRO A 62 -5.92 -6.66 -10.01
C PRO A 62 -4.77 -5.65 -10.00
N ARG A 63 -4.79 -4.67 -10.91
CA ARG A 63 -3.74 -3.63 -10.98
C ARG A 63 -3.67 -2.76 -9.73
N LEU A 64 -4.81 -2.58 -9.05
CA LEU A 64 -4.89 -1.80 -7.83
C LEU A 64 -4.34 -2.60 -6.64
N ALA A 65 -4.66 -3.88 -6.55
CA ALA A 65 -4.08 -4.77 -5.55
C ALA A 65 -2.55 -4.89 -5.73
N GLU A 66 -2.07 -5.03 -6.97
CA GLU A 66 -0.63 -5.04 -7.30
C GLU A 66 0.08 -3.73 -6.93
N ALA A 67 -0.54 -2.57 -7.25
CA ALA A 67 0.03 -1.28 -6.89
C ALA A 67 0.15 -1.11 -5.38
N ALA A 68 -0.87 -1.51 -4.63
CA ALA A 68 -0.87 -1.43 -3.17
C ALA A 68 0.18 -2.35 -2.54
N SER A 69 0.27 -3.57 -3.05
CA SER A 69 1.31 -4.53 -2.74
C SER A 69 2.72 -3.93 -2.89
N HIS A 70 3.00 -3.34 -4.05
CA HIS A 70 4.32 -2.76 -4.32
C HIS A 70 4.66 -1.61 -3.37
N VAL A 71 3.69 -0.73 -3.08
CA VAL A 71 3.89 0.37 -2.13
C VAL A 71 4.17 -0.16 -0.73
N LEU A 72 3.40 -1.13 -0.25
CA LEU A 72 3.61 -1.71 1.09
C LEU A 72 4.96 -2.42 1.21
N GLU A 73 5.46 -3.04 0.13
CA GLU A 73 6.83 -3.60 0.07
C GLU A 73 7.89 -2.55 0.39
N GLU A 74 7.77 -1.35 -0.19
CA GLU A 74 8.75 -0.27 -0.06
C GLU A 74 8.71 0.46 1.29
N LEU A 75 7.62 0.30 2.06
CA LEU A 75 7.42 0.98 3.33
C LEU A 75 8.07 0.26 4.52
N PHE A 76 8.46 -1.01 4.36
CA PHE A 76 9.05 -1.82 5.44
C PHE A 76 8.22 -1.73 6.75
N GLY A 77 8.85 -1.36 7.88
CA GLY A 77 8.16 -1.23 9.17
C GLY A 77 7.06 -0.15 9.19
N LEU A 78 7.09 0.83 8.26
CA LEU A 78 6.01 1.82 8.14
C LEU A 78 4.70 1.21 7.61
N ALA A 79 4.75 -0.01 7.04
CA ALA A 79 3.57 -0.74 6.58
C ALA A 79 2.74 -1.38 7.71
N ALA A 80 3.19 -1.29 8.98
CA ALA A 80 2.51 -1.91 10.12
C ALA A 80 0.98 -1.62 10.20
N PRO A 81 0.48 -0.41 9.88
CA PRO A 81 -0.97 -0.15 9.86
C PRO A 81 -1.78 -0.97 8.85
N ALA A 82 -1.13 -1.60 7.86
CA ALA A 82 -1.75 -2.47 6.86
C ALA A 82 -1.62 -3.97 7.17
N ALA A 83 -1.08 -4.33 8.35
CA ALA A 83 -0.75 -5.71 8.69
C ALA A 83 -1.96 -6.67 8.61
N ASP A 84 -3.14 -6.26 9.08
CA ASP A 84 -4.34 -7.09 9.03
C ASP A 84 -4.82 -7.34 7.60
N ALA A 85 -4.74 -6.32 6.73
CA ALA A 85 -5.09 -6.46 5.32
C ALA A 85 -4.12 -7.39 4.58
N LEU A 86 -2.82 -7.31 4.90
CA LEU A 86 -1.82 -8.25 4.40
C LEU A 86 -2.12 -9.69 4.87
N ALA A 87 -2.38 -9.87 6.17
CA ALA A 87 -2.72 -11.17 6.73
C ALA A 87 -3.97 -11.77 6.06
N ALA A 88 -5.01 -10.96 5.84
CA ALA A 88 -6.23 -11.39 5.15
C ALA A 88 -5.95 -11.80 3.69
N ARG A 89 -5.12 -11.04 2.96
CA ARG A 89 -4.75 -11.36 1.57
C ARG A 89 -3.99 -12.68 1.46
N VAL A 90 -3.12 -12.98 2.41
CA VAL A 90 -2.38 -14.25 2.50
C VAL A 90 -3.31 -15.39 2.83
N ALA A 91 -4.21 -15.21 3.78
CA ALA A 91 -5.17 -16.24 4.17
C ALA A 91 -6.15 -16.59 3.03
N ALA A 92 -6.50 -15.62 2.19
CA ALA A 92 -7.42 -15.82 1.06
C ALA A 92 -6.80 -16.65 -0.08
N ASP A 93 -5.48 -16.58 -0.28
CA ASP A 93 -4.76 -17.38 -1.27
C ASP A 93 -3.32 -17.65 -0.80
N PRO A 94 -3.14 -18.67 0.07
CA PRO A 94 -1.82 -19.02 0.60
C PRO A 94 -0.87 -19.52 -0.50
N GLY A 95 -1.40 -20.01 -1.62
CA GLY A 95 -0.63 -20.58 -2.73
C GLY A 95 0.04 -19.51 -3.59
N ALA A 96 -0.56 -18.32 -3.73
CA ALA A 96 0.03 -17.21 -4.48
C ALA A 96 1.42 -16.79 -3.95
N TRP A 97 1.68 -16.99 -2.66
CA TRP A 97 2.99 -16.72 -2.07
C TRP A 97 4.02 -17.80 -2.28
N VAL A 98 3.63 -19.00 -2.70
CA VAL A 98 4.59 -20.08 -2.87
C VAL A 98 5.27 -19.91 -4.20
N LYS A 99 6.57 -19.59 -4.17
CA LYS A 99 7.41 -19.62 -5.38
C LYS A 99 7.98 -21.02 -5.56
N GLU A 100 7.54 -21.66 -6.64
CA GLU A 100 8.20 -22.84 -7.17
C GLU A 100 9.44 -22.42 -7.96
N TRP A 101 10.59 -22.94 -7.54
CA TRP A 101 11.87 -22.73 -8.22
C TRP A 101 12.14 -23.91 -9.15
N ALA A 102 12.82 -23.65 -10.27
CA ALA A 102 13.18 -24.70 -11.24
C ALA A 102 14.06 -25.82 -10.63
N SER A 103 14.72 -25.55 -9.51
CA SER A 103 15.42 -26.54 -8.70
C SER A 103 15.36 -26.17 -7.21
N GLY A 104 15.09 -27.17 -6.37
CA GLY A 104 15.03 -27.03 -4.91
C GLY A 104 13.61 -27.04 -4.33
N PRO A 105 13.48 -27.10 -2.99
CA PRO A 105 12.18 -27.09 -2.32
C PRO A 105 11.46 -25.74 -2.51
N PRO A 106 10.11 -25.72 -2.45
CA PRO A 106 9.33 -24.49 -2.55
C PRO A 106 9.77 -23.46 -1.50
N GLY A 107 9.82 -22.19 -1.88
CA GLY A 107 10.14 -21.08 -0.98
C GLY A 107 8.98 -20.10 -0.87
N LEU A 108 8.98 -19.29 0.18
CA LEU A 108 8.07 -18.15 0.27
C LEU A 108 8.54 -17.03 -0.66
N GLY A 109 7.61 -16.49 -1.44
CA GLY A 109 7.75 -15.29 -2.25
C GLY A 109 7.67 -14.02 -1.42
N SER A 110 7.63 -12.87 -2.10
CA SER A 110 7.48 -11.58 -1.41
C SER A 110 6.10 -11.50 -0.76
N PRO A 111 5.97 -10.92 0.44
CA PRO A 111 4.71 -10.91 1.16
C PRO A 111 3.55 -10.17 0.47
N VAL A 112 3.82 -9.60 -0.69
CA VAL A 112 2.93 -8.70 -1.39
C VAL A 112 2.71 -9.14 -2.84
N LYS A 113 3.45 -10.11 -3.38
CA LYS A 113 3.26 -10.60 -4.77
C LYS A 113 2.52 -11.91 -4.85
#